data_AF-A0AAQ3M8H8-F1
#
_entry.id   AF-A0AAQ3M8H8-F1
#
_cell.length_a   1.000
_cell.length_b   1.000
_cell.length_c   1.000
_cell.angle_alpha   90.00
_cell.angle_beta   90.00
_cell.angle_gamma   90.00
#
_symmetry.space_group_name_H-M   'P 1'
#
loop_
_entity.id
_entity.type
_entity.pdbx_description
1 polymer ?
#
loop_
_entity_poly.entity_id
_entity_poly.type
_entity_poly.pdbx_seq_one_letter_code
_entity_poly.pdbx_strand_id
1 'polypeptide(L)'
;MNSWVRSTQSQCLTSMHFYGRRNVVRLAAQTGRIAPGDLRMMDVVKTSGINPKRWRSSALLPSGNDWSLYQSHKMRNHDLFHLDSPTKRQNASLAHITPPTTSNTGGQVSHRAPQFTDAEIDQLITLRKNGLTLAAISTTMKRSVSAIAFKIYRDAKISHLFAPDHARTHLTADQIDHISALRLKGLSWKSIQRDHFPGQNIRSLSNTYQNSLRTEMGHADFFTKRKDYTAAEDAEICSLREEARLEWREIAYRLRRSFSAVESRYRKLRSPADVVNINRYQDYQPSKQQIADIVRLRDKKGLSFSAISTAIGGEYSKWYIQTLYSKVKKSQTMTATDQAAEEGPDRYLPWTTEEDTKIKHLEEQGMSLTEMESHVPGRTEQSIKFRLQLLMRVGDDLHTHRWYSPEEDKRIIQMHEEGKTWRAIAEACKRPVVGVRLRYSRLAGPNAVKGKAGRPKSSA
;
A
#
# COMPACT_ATOMS: atom_id res chain seq x y z
N MET A 1 -4.03 -70.46 14.44
CA MET A 1 -3.22 -69.71 15.43
C MET A 1 -2.92 -68.32 14.87
N ASN A 2 -3.61 -67.34 15.45
CA ASN A 2 -3.37 -65.88 15.50
C ASN A 2 -3.23 -65.06 14.20
N SER A 3 -4.39 -64.66 13.69
CA SER A 3 -4.63 -63.41 12.97
C SER A 3 -4.55 -62.20 13.92
N TRP A 4 -3.78 -61.17 13.56
CA TRP A 4 -3.81 -59.87 14.24
C TRP A 4 -4.45 -58.81 13.33
N VAL A 5 -5.72 -58.53 13.62
CA VAL A 5 -6.46 -57.37 13.13
C VAL A 5 -6.22 -56.23 14.12
N ARG A 6 -5.59 -55.13 13.69
CA ARG A 6 -5.57 -53.88 14.45
C ARG A 6 -6.53 -52.88 13.81
N SER A 7 -7.70 -52.79 14.44
CA SER A 7 -8.68 -51.72 14.31
C SER A 7 -8.09 -50.42 14.85
N THR A 8 -7.94 -49.40 14.01
CA THR A 8 -7.74 -48.01 14.44
C THR A 8 -9.08 -47.30 14.51
N GLN A 9 -9.55 -47.07 15.74
CA GLN A 9 -10.69 -46.21 16.03
C GLN A 9 -10.34 -44.77 15.67
N SER A 10 -11.12 -44.20 14.75
CA SER A 10 -11.14 -42.79 14.41
C SER A 10 -11.87 -42.02 15.53
N GLN A 11 -11.12 -41.29 16.37
CA GLN A 11 -11.70 -40.34 17.30
C GLN A 11 -12.05 -39.05 16.55
N CYS A 12 -13.34 -38.86 16.27
CA CYS A 12 -13.88 -37.58 15.85
C CYS A 12 -13.84 -36.59 17.03
N LEU A 13 -12.90 -35.64 16.98
CA LEU A 13 -12.94 -34.46 17.84
C LEU A 13 -13.94 -33.45 17.26
N THR A 14 -15.15 -33.44 17.80
CA THR A 14 -16.14 -32.38 17.55
C THR A 14 -15.76 -31.16 18.41
N SER A 15 -15.04 -30.21 17.82
CA SER A 15 -14.83 -28.89 18.43
C SER A 15 -16.06 -28.02 18.17
N MET A 16 -16.99 -27.97 19.13
CA MET A 16 -18.04 -26.94 19.19
C MET A 16 -17.53 -25.78 20.06
N HIS A 17 -17.19 -24.66 19.42
CA HIS A 17 -16.91 -23.41 20.13
C HIS A 17 -18.24 -22.73 20.53
N PHE A 18 -18.60 -22.86 21.81
CA PHE A 18 -19.55 -21.95 22.46
C PHE A 18 -18.80 -20.69 22.91
N TYR A 19 -18.98 -19.58 22.20
CA TYR A 19 -18.66 -18.24 22.71
C TYR A 19 -19.93 -17.62 23.27
N GLY A 20 -20.04 -17.57 24.59
CA GLY A 20 -21.13 -16.86 25.26
C GLY A 20 -21.05 -16.97 26.77
N ARG A 21 -20.92 -15.81 27.44
CA ARG A 21 -21.10 -15.60 28.90
C ARG A 21 -20.00 -16.12 29.83
N ARG A 22 -18.85 -15.45 29.79
CA ARG A 22 -18.00 -15.27 30.99
C ARG A 22 -17.63 -13.80 31.12
N ASN A 23 -18.57 -12.98 31.60
CA ASN A 23 -18.28 -11.61 32.06
C ASN A 23 -19.31 -11.05 33.07
N VAL A 24 -20.07 -11.90 33.76
CA VAL A 24 -21.07 -11.45 34.77
C VAL A 24 -20.67 -11.80 36.21
N VAL A 25 -19.59 -12.57 36.43
CA VAL A 25 -19.28 -13.09 37.77
C VAL A 25 -18.33 -12.20 38.59
N ARG A 26 -17.84 -11.07 38.04
CA ARG A 26 -16.87 -10.21 38.77
C ARG A 26 -17.43 -8.91 39.36
N LEU A 27 -18.75 -8.68 39.31
CA LEU A 27 -19.40 -7.51 39.93
C LEU A 27 -20.33 -7.83 41.11
N ALA A 28 -20.54 -9.11 41.45
CA ALA A 28 -21.42 -9.51 42.56
C ALA A 28 -20.70 -9.72 43.91
N ALA A 29 -19.37 -9.57 43.96
CA ALA A 29 -18.58 -9.80 45.19
C ALA A 29 -18.41 -8.54 46.07
N GLN A 30 -19.09 -7.44 45.76
CA GLN A 30 -18.96 -6.17 46.49
C GLN A 30 -20.18 -5.77 47.33
N THR A 31 -21.24 -6.59 47.32
CA THR A 31 -22.41 -6.42 48.18
C THR A 31 -22.52 -7.63 49.11
N GLY A 32 -21.81 -7.58 50.23
CA GLY A 32 -21.71 -8.68 51.21
C GLY A 32 -23.04 -9.07 51.83
N ARG A 33 -23.83 -9.89 51.14
CA ARG A 33 -24.97 -10.66 51.66
C ARG A 33 -25.14 -11.93 50.82
N ILE A 34 -24.80 -13.07 51.43
CA ILE A 34 -25.46 -14.39 51.35
C ILE A 34 -24.45 -15.42 51.92
N ALA A 35 -24.86 -16.14 52.97
CA ALA A 35 -24.09 -17.21 53.58
C ALA A 35 -24.15 -18.49 52.71
N PRO A 36 -23.10 -19.33 52.68
CA PRO A 36 -23.06 -20.52 51.85
C PRO A 36 -23.71 -21.70 52.59
N GLY A 37 -24.91 -22.09 52.19
CA GLY A 37 -25.55 -23.28 52.72
C GLY A 37 -27.02 -23.39 52.34
N ASP A 38 -27.30 -23.74 51.09
CA ASP A 38 -28.45 -24.55 50.67
C ASP A 38 -28.60 -24.53 49.15
N LEU A 39 -28.07 -25.56 48.48
CA LEU A 39 -28.52 -25.96 47.15
C LEU A 39 -28.58 -27.48 47.14
N ARG A 40 -29.70 -28.01 47.64
CA ARG A 40 -30.13 -29.39 47.41
C ARG A 40 -30.50 -29.58 45.94
N MET A 41 -30.10 -30.73 45.41
CA MET A 41 -30.53 -31.28 44.14
C MET A 41 -32.06 -31.26 44.03
N MET A 42 -32.57 -30.83 42.87
CA MET A 42 -33.90 -31.20 42.42
C MET A 42 -33.84 -31.72 40.99
N ASP A 43 -34.61 -32.78 40.83
CA ASP A 43 -34.57 -33.79 39.79
C ASP A 43 -34.98 -33.31 38.41
N VAL A 44 -34.35 -33.97 37.43
CA VAL A 44 -34.69 -33.94 36.01
C VAL A 44 -35.98 -34.73 35.81
N VAL A 45 -37.11 -34.03 35.66
CA VAL A 45 -38.33 -34.64 35.11
C VAL A 45 -38.23 -34.68 33.59
N LYS A 46 -38.08 -35.89 33.06
CA LYS A 46 -38.30 -36.22 31.65
C LYS A 46 -39.80 -36.24 31.37
N THR A 47 -40.27 -35.42 30.45
CA THR A 47 -41.51 -35.69 29.71
C THR A 47 -41.36 -35.34 28.23
N SER A 48 -41.34 -36.42 27.44
CA SER A 48 -42.00 -36.64 26.14
C SER A 48 -41.85 -35.62 25.00
N GLY A 49 -41.40 -36.16 23.87
CA GLY A 49 -41.11 -35.45 22.63
C GLY A 49 -42.31 -34.82 21.91
N ILE A 50 -41.97 -33.94 20.97
CA ILE A 50 -42.71 -33.67 19.74
C ILE A 50 -41.68 -33.24 18.66
N ASN A 51 -41.90 -33.77 17.47
CA ASN A 51 -41.14 -33.67 16.22
C ASN A 51 -41.40 -32.33 15.50
N PRO A 52 -40.38 -31.58 14.99
CA PRO A 52 -40.66 -30.40 14.18
C PRO A 52 -40.42 -30.67 12.68
N LYS A 53 -41.51 -30.96 11.96
CA LYS A 53 -41.61 -30.68 10.52
C LYS A 53 -42.79 -29.75 10.27
N ARG A 54 -42.52 -28.73 9.43
CA ARG A 54 -43.46 -27.80 8.75
C ARG A 54 -44.21 -26.79 9.62
N TRP A 55 -43.82 -25.52 9.47
CA TRP A 55 -44.76 -24.40 9.45
C TRP A 55 -44.49 -23.55 8.20
N ARG A 56 -45.43 -23.60 7.25
CA ARG A 56 -45.80 -22.49 6.36
C ARG A 56 -47.17 -22.00 6.86
N SER A 57 -47.34 -20.68 6.92
CA SER A 57 -48.49 -19.91 6.41
C SER A 57 -48.76 -18.65 7.24
N SER A 58 -48.74 -17.52 6.54
CA SER A 58 -49.79 -16.48 6.49
C SER A 58 -50.33 -15.81 7.76
N ALA A 59 -50.14 -14.49 7.84
CA ALA A 59 -51.14 -13.50 8.29
C ALA A 59 -50.65 -12.12 7.77
N LEU A 60 -51.31 -11.54 6.76
CA LEU A 60 -52.40 -10.54 6.83
C LEU A 60 -51.94 -9.13 7.25
N LEU A 61 -52.14 -8.20 6.31
CA LEU A 61 -51.95 -6.74 6.35
C LEU A 61 -52.96 -6.04 7.30
N PRO A 62 -52.77 -4.74 7.61
CA PRO A 62 -53.33 -3.64 6.77
C PRO A 62 -52.28 -2.52 6.51
N SER A 63 -52.01 -2.12 5.26
CA SER A 63 -52.69 -1.09 4.44
C SER A 63 -52.65 0.34 5.01
N GLY A 64 -52.00 1.25 4.28
CA GLY A 64 -52.25 2.70 4.35
C GLY A 64 -50.99 3.56 4.40
N ASN A 65 -50.50 4.01 3.24
CA ASN A 65 -50.24 5.43 2.98
C ASN A 65 -49.69 5.67 1.57
N ASP A 66 -50.61 6.19 0.75
CA ASP A 66 -50.47 7.07 -0.40
C ASP A 66 -49.14 7.81 -0.58
N TRP A 67 -48.56 7.64 -1.76
CA TRP A 67 -47.62 8.59 -2.37
C TRP A 67 -47.97 8.71 -3.86
N SER A 68 -49.10 9.36 -4.15
CA SER A 68 -49.38 9.94 -5.47
C SER A 68 -49.52 11.45 -5.34
N LEU A 69 -48.47 12.19 -5.69
CA LEU A 69 -48.52 13.59 -6.16
C LEU A 69 -47.06 14.02 -6.42
N TYR A 70 -46.68 14.10 -7.68
CA TYR A 70 -45.84 15.15 -8.29
C TYR A 70 -45.48 14.70 -9.71
N GLN A 71 -46.41 14.95 -10.64
CA GLN A 71 -46.07 15.18 -12.05
C GLN A 71 -46.15 16.68 -12.33
N SER A 72 -45.37 17.09 -13.34
CA SER A 72 -45.44 18.36 -14.09
C SER A 72 -44.92 19.64 -13.41
N HIS A 73 -43.70 20.03 -13.79
CA HIS A 73 -43.42 21.32 -14.46
C HIS A 73 -41.92 21.44 -14.78
N LYS A 74 -41.56 21.33 -16.06
CA LYS A 74 -40.37 22.00 -16.60
C LYS A 74 -40.72 22.54 -17.97
N MET A 75 -41.10 23.81 -17.98
CA MET A 75 -41.26 24.61 -19.18
C MET A 75 -39.92 24.86 -19.85
N ARG A 76 -39.95 24.84 -21.18
CA ARG A 76 -38.95 25.37 -22.10
C ARG A 76 -38.84 26.88 -21.89
N ASN A 77 -37.63 27.42 -21.91
CA ASN A 77 -37.39 28.79 -22.36
C ASN A 77 -36.25 28.76 -23.36
N HIS A 78 -36.62 29.02 -24.61
CA HIS A 78 -35.76 29.40 -25.71
C HIS A 78 -35.60 30.93 -25.69
N ASP A 79 -34.42 31.37 -26.10
CA ASP A 79 -34.09 32.62 -26.79
C ASP A 79 -34.29 33.97 -26.07
N LEU A 80 -33.17 34.69 -25.94
CA LEU A 80 -32.95 36.05 -26.49
C LEU A 80 -31.76 36.69 -25.76
N PHE A 81 -30.66 36.94 -26.49
CA PHE A 81 -29.98 38.24 -26.55
C PHE A 81 -28.78 38.13 -27.51
N HIS A 82 -29.05 38.47 -28.77
CA HIS A 82 -28.06 38.95 -29.73
C HIS A 82 -27.73 40.41 -29.39
N LEU A 83 -26.46 40.74 -29.21
CA LEU A 83 -25.96 42.11 -29.36
C LEU A 83 -24.63 42.05 -30.12
N ASP A 84 -24.72 42.47 -31.38
CA ASP A 84 -23.59 42.88 -32.20
C ASP A 84 -22.96 44.14 -31.61
N SER A 85 -21.62 44.21 -31.64
CA SER A 85 -20.92 45.47 -31.92
C SER A 85 -19.49 45.22 -32.43
N PRO A 86 -19.08 45.91 -33.49
CA PRO A 86 -17.79 45.70 -34.15
C PRO A 86 -16.74 46.70 -33.66
N THR A 87 -15.51 46.25 -33.44
CA THR A 87 -14.37 47.17 -33.39
C THR A 87 -13.24 46.69 -34.29
N LYS A 88 -13.12 47.43 -35.41
CA LYS A 88 -11.97 47.52 -36.29
C LYS A 88 -10.68 47.68 -35.48
N ARG A 89 -9.69 46.80 -35.69
CA ARG A 89 -8.29 47.11 -35.38
C ARG A 89 -7.61 47.59 -36.65
N GLN A 90 -7.26 48.88 -36.65
CA GLN A 90 -6.36 49.47 -37.62
C GLN A 90 -4.94 48.97 -37.37
N ASN A 91 -4.23 48.71 -38.47
CA ASN A 91 -2.80 48.49 -38.52
C ASN A 91 -2.07 49.76 -38.06
N ALA A 92 -1.21 49.62 -37.05
CA ALA A 92 -0.18 50.60 -36.74
C ALA A 92 1.16 49.86 -36.68
N SER A 93 1.99 50.19 -37.67
CA SER A 93 3.42 49.90 -37.74
C SER A 93 4.11 50.48 -36.50
N LEU A 94 4.83 49.65 -35.74
CA LEU A 94 5.72 50.10 -34.67
C LEU A 94 6.98 49.25 -34.67
N ALA A 95 8.10 49.96 -34.65
CA ALA A 95 9.45 49.54 -34.93
C ALA A 95 9.98 48.42 -34.02
N HIS A 96 10.87 47.62 -34.61
CA HIS A 96 11.82 46.73 -33.95
C HIS A 96 12.54 47.43 -32.78
N ILE A 97 12.26 46.98 -31.56
CA ILE A 97 13.19 47.08 -30.43
C ILE A 97 13.40 45.66 -29.93
N THR A 98 14.60 45.13 -30.16
CA THR A 98 15.07 43.87 -29.62
C THR A 98 15.28 44.01 -28.11
N PRO A 99 14.67 43.15 -27.26
CA PRO A 99 15.04 43.10 -25.85
C PRO A 99 16.40 42.42 -25.69
N PRO A 100 17.20 42.80 -24.68
CA PRO A 100 18.51 42.20 -24.43
C PRO A 100 18.33 40.73 -24.03
N THR A 101 19.04 39.87 -24.77
CA THR A 101 19.19 38.44 -24.55
C THR A 101 19.80 38.21 -23.17
N THR A 102 18.98 37.89 -22.16
CA THR A 102 19.48 37.35 -20.89
C THR A 102 19.93 35.92 -21.12
N SER A 103 21.24 35.70 -20.99
CA SER A 103 21.91 34.41 -21.06
C SER A 103 21.33 33.44 -20.03
N ASN A 104 20.52 32.50 -20.52
CA ASN A 104 19.95 31.40 -19.76
C ASN A 104 21.03 30.34 -19.53
N THR A 105 21.82 30.52 -18.48
CA THR A 105 22.78 29.52 -18.00
C THR A 105 22.00 28.39 -17.32
N GLY A 106 21.64 27.38 -18.12
CA GLY A 106 20.85 26.21 -17.75
C GLY A 106 21.56 25.26 -16.79
N GLY A 107 21.78 25.68 -15.55
CA GLY A 107 22.02 24.76 -14.45
C GLY A 107 20.70 24.18 -13.97
N GLN A 108 20.47 22.88 -14.17
CA GLN A 108 19.37 22.16 -13.51
C GLN A 108 19.60 22.13 -12.00
N VAL A 109 19.27 23.22 -11.32
CA VAL A 109 19.17 23.26 -9.86
C VAL A 109 18.05 22.30 -9.48
N SER A 110 18.35 21.28 -8.68
CA SER A 110 17.32 20.37 -8.18
C SER A 110 16.20 21.20 -7.56
N HIS A 111 15.00 21.17 -8.14
CA HIS A 111 13.82 21.88 -7.62
C HIS A 111 13.30 21.19 -6.35
N ARG A 112 14.16 20.98 -5.35
CA ARG A 112 13.68 20.82 -3.99
C ARG A 112 13.03 22.15 -3.65
N ALA A 113 11.72 22.10 -3.40
CA ALA A 113 11.00 23.27 -2.92
C ALA A 113 11.82 23.89 -1.78
N PRO A 114 12.11 25.21 -1.83
CA PRO A 114 12.94 25.85 -0.83
C PRO A 114 12.37 25.54 0.56
N GLN A 115 13.25 25.27 1.54
CA GLN A 115 12.78 25.06 2.91
C GLN A 115 12.07 26.33 3.40
N PHE A 116 11.12 26.18 4.32
CA PHE A 116 10.46 27.32 4.96
C PHE A 116 11.47 28.00 5.89
N THR A 117 11.70 29.30 5.68
CA THR A 117 12.48 30.12 6.61
C THR A 117 11.69 30.38 7.90
N ASP A 118 12.36 30.78 8.98
CA ASP A 118 11.67 31.14 10.23
C ASP A 118 10.70 32.32 10.03
N ALA A 119 11.08 33.30 9.20
CA ALA A 119 10.19 34.40 8.83
C ALA A 119 8.94 33.93 8.06
N GLU A 120 9.10 32.97 7.14
CA GLU A 120 7.94 32.35 6.46
C GLU A 120 7.06 31.58 7.45
N ILE A 121 7.64 30.96 8.48
CA ILE A 121 6.89 30.26 9.54
C ILE A 121 6.08 31.26 10.37
N ASP A 122 6.67 32.38 10.77
CA ASP A 122 5.98 33.42 11.54
C ASP A 122 4.88 34.09 10.72
N GLN A 123 5.13 34.31 9.42
CA GLN A 123 4.11 34.77 8.48
C GLN A 123 2.97 33.74 8.34
N LEU A 124 3.31 32.45 8.23
CA LEU A 124 2.33 31.37 8.15
C LEU A 124 1.45 31.33 9.41
N ILE A 125 2.05 31.47 10.60
CA ILE A 125 1.35 31.56 11.88
C ILE A 125 0.39 32.76 11.90
N THR A 126 0.88 33.94 11.48
CA THR A 126 0.11 35.19 11.48
C THR A 126 -1.07 35.13 10.52
N LEU A 127 -0.84 34.75 9.26
CA LEU A 127 -1.90 34.61 8.26
C LEU A 127 -2.98 33.63 8.74
N ARG A 128 -2.59 32.61 9.49
CA ARG A 128 -3.54 31.61 9.97
C ARG A 128 -4.29 31.99 11.23
N LYS A 129 -3.66 32.72 12.16
CA LYS A 129 -4.36 33.39 13.26
C LYS A 129 -5.43 34.35 12.76
N ASN A 130 -5.22 34.95 11.59
CA ASN A 130 -6.20 35.80 10.91
C ASN A 130 -7.30 35.01 10.16
N GLY A 131 -7.34 33.68 10.28
CA GLY A 131 -8.40 32.84 9.71
C GLY A 131 -8.27 32.52 8.21
N LEU A 132 -7.22 32.98 7.51
CA LEU A 132 -7.10 32.76 6.06
C LEU A 132 -7.00 31.28 5.70
N THR A 133 -7.78 30.81 4.73
CA THR A 133 -7.75 29.42 4.23
C THR A 133 -6.37 29.02 3.67
N LEU A 134 -6.07 27.72 3.59
CA LEU A 134 -4.80 27.23 3.02
C LEU A 134 -4.55 27.72 1.58
N ALA A 135 -5.62 27.89 0.80
CA ALA A 135 -5.56 28.43 -0.56
C ALA A 135 -5.16 29.92 -0.55
N ALA A 136 -5.78 30.73 0.33
CA ALA A 136 -5.43 32.14 0.47
C ALA A 136 -3.97 32.32 0.93
N ILE A 137 -3.53 31.52 1.92
CA ILE A 137 -2.14 31.51 2.39
C ILE A 137 -1.19 31.12 1.26
N SER A 138 -1.56 30.14 0.43
CA SER A 138 -0.78 29.72 -0.74
C SER A 138 -0.57 30.86 -1.73
N THR A 139 -1.61 31.63 -2.02
CA THR A 139 -1.51 32.83 -2.85
C THR A 139 -0.60 33.89 -2.22
N THR A 140 -0.76 34.15 -0.91
CA THR A 140 0.03 35.18 -0.20
C THR A 140 1.52 34.83 -0.11
N MET A 141 1.86 33.58 0.23
CA MET A 141 3.24 33.14 0.41
C MET A 141 3.92 32.67 -0.88
N LYS A 142 3.17 32.58 -2.00
CA LYS A 142 3.65 32.02 -3.27
C LYS A 142 4.23 30.61 -3.11
N ARG A 143 3.64 29.81 -2.21
CA ARG A 143 3.98 28.40 -1.97
C ARG A 143 2.81 27.52 -2.36
N SER A 144 3.05 26.25 -2.73
CA SER A 144 1.95 25.34 -3.03
C SER A 144 1.11 25.03 -1.78
N VAL A 145 -0.20 24.83 -1.97
CA VAL A 145 -1.13 24.45 -0.89
C VAL A 145 -0.63 23.21 -0.13
N SER A 146 -0.09 22.22 -0.85
CA SER A 146 0.47 21.00 -0.25
C SER A 146 1.71 21.28 0.61
N ALA A 147 2.60 22.18 0.19
CA ALA A 147 3.79 22.54 0.96
C ALA A 147 3.41 23.25 2.26
N ILE A 148 2.45 24.18 2.19
CA ILE A 148 1.89 24.87 3.35
C ILE A 148 1.23 23.87 4.30
N ALA A 149 0.33 23.03 3.79
CA ALA A 149 -0.35 22.02 4.59
C ALA A 149 0.66 21.10 5.29
N PHE A 150 1.64 20.59 4.55
CA PHE A 150 2.67 19.71 5.10
C PHE A 150 3.52 20.41 6.18
N LYS A 151 3.90 21.67 5.99
CA LYS A 151 4.65 22.45 6.98
C LYS A 151 3.84 22.65 8.25
N ILE A 152 2.55 23.00 8.13
CA ILE A 152 1.61 23.10 9.25
C ILE A 152 1.50 21.79 10.03
N TYR A 153 1.34 20.66 9.32
CA TYR A 153 1.19 19.35 9.97
C TYR A 153 2.46 18.89 10.69
N ARG A 154 3.64 19.21 10.15
CA ARG A 154 4.93 18.72 10.66
C ARG A 154 5.51 19.59 11.76
N ASP A 155 5.25 20.90 11.73
CA ASP A 155 5.84 21.83 12.67
C ASP A 155 4.99 21.95 13.95
N ALA A 156 5.51 21.48 15.08
CA ALA A 156 4.81 21.49 16.35
C ALA A 156 4.43 22.91 16.81
N LYS A 157 5.23 23.92 16.45
CA LYS A 157 4.95 25.33 16.73
C LYS A 157 3.73 25.86 15.97
N ILE A 158 3.34 25.20 14.89
CA ILE A 158 2.26 25.64 14.02
C ILE A 158 1.04 24.75 14.27
N SER A 159 1.24 23.44 14.38
CA SER A 159 0.20 22.41 14.49
C SER A 159 -0.87 22.70 15.57
N HIS A 160 -0.46 23.23 16.74
CA HIS A 160 -1.40 23.56 17.82
C HIS A 160 -2.40 24.68 17.46
N LEU A 161 -2.08 25.55 16.50
CA LEU A 161 -2.95 26.62 16.02
C LEU A 161 -4.07 26.12 15.09
N PHE A 162 -3.96 24.90 14.56
CA PHE A 162 -4.87 24.35 13.54
C PHE A 162 -5.86 23.37 14.13
N ALA A 163 -5.48 22.78 15.25
CA ALA A 163 -6.31 21.90 16.02
C ALA A 163 -5.70 21.82 17.42
N PRO A 164 -6.12 22.68 18.36
CA PRO A 164 -5.76 22.49 19.77
C PRO A 164 -6.08 21.06 20.24
N ASP A 165 -7.02 20.40 19.55
CA ASP A 165 -7.50 19.05 19.84
C ASP A 165 -6.94 17.91 18.95
N HIS A 166 -6.26 18.18 17.83
CA HIS A 166 -5.70 17.11 16.96
C HIS A 166 -4.18 16.94 17.06
N ALA A 167 -3.50 17.72 17.91
CA ALA A 167 -2.30 17.17 18.53
C ALA A 167 -2.71 15.77 19.03
N ARG A 168 -1.94 14.73 18.69
CA ARG A 168 -2.21 13.36 19.12
C ARG A 168 -2.13 13.31 20.64
N THR A 169 -3.16 13.80 21.31
CA THR A 169 -3.33 13.74 22.74
C THR A 169 -3.46 12.26 23.00
N HIS A 170 -2.39 11.71 23.54
CA HIS A 170 -2.38 10.33 23.99
C HIS A 170 -3.51 10.20 24.99
N LEU A 171 -4.49 9.35 24.65
CA LEU A 171 -5.60 9.09 25.55
C LEU A 171 -5.04 8.50 26.84
N THR A 172 -5.45 9.04 27.98
CA THR A 172 -5.06 8.53 29.30
C THR A 172 -5.70 7.15 29.53
N ALA A 173 -5.18 6.38 30.48
CA ALA A 173 -5.77 5.08 30.84
C ALA A 173 -7.27 5.22 31.18
N ASP A 174 -7.65 6.22 31.97
CA ASP A 174 -9.04 6.49 32.34
C ASP A 174 -9.92 6.80 31.11
N GLN A 175 -9.39 7.54 30.14
CA GLN A 175 -10.11 7.82 28.89
C GLN A 175 -10.30 6.55 28.06
N ILE A 176 -9.32 5.64 28.06
CA ILE A 176 -9.41 4.35 27.37
C ILE A 176 -10.46 3.45 28.04
N ASP A 177 -10.49 3.42 29.37
CA ASP A 177 -11.50 2.69 30.14
C ASP A 177 -12.90 3.27 29.89
N HIS A 178 -13.01 4.61 29.82
CA HIS A 178 -14.25 5.28 29.48
C HIS A 178 -14.73 4.93 28.07
N ILE A 179 -13.84 4.93 27.07
CA ILE A 179 -14.16 4.49 25.70
C ILE A 179 -14.67 3.05 25.70
N SER A 180 -14.02 2.16 26.46
CA SER A 180 -14.39 0.75 26.55
C SER A 180 -15.77 0.56 27.16
N ALA A 181 -16.08 1.29 28.25
CA ALA A 181 -17.41 1.29 28.86
C ALA A 181 -18.50 1.79 27.90
N LEU A 182 -18.25 2.85 27.13
CA LEU A 182 -19.20 3.36 26.12
C LEU A 182 -19.42 2.36 24.98
N ARG A 183 -18.38 1.63 24.56
CA ARG A 183 -18.50 0.58 23.54
C ARG A 183 -19.28 -0.64 24.04
N LEU A 184 -19.11 -1.03 25.29
CA LEU A 184 -19.90 -2.10 25.91
C LEU A 184 -21.39 -1.74 26.01
N LYS A 185 -21.71 -0.44 26.18
CA LYS A 185 -23.09 0.09 26.09
C LYS A 185 -23.64 0.15 24.66
N GLY A 186 -22.86 -0.25 23.65
CA GLY A 186 -23.30 -0.31 22.25
C GLY A 186 -23.25 1.02 21.49
N LEU A 187 -22.66 2.08 22.04
CA LEU A 187 -22.60 3.38 21.36
C LEU A 187 -21.72 3.31 20.11
N SER A 188 -22.18 3.94 19.03
CA SER A 188 -21.40 4.07 17.78
C SER A 188 -20.17 4.95 18.00
N TRP A 189 -19.11 4.74 17.21
CA TRP A 189 -17.92 5.60 17.28
C TRP A 189 -18.21 7.07 17.00
N LYS A 190 -19.20 7.37 16.17
CA LYS A 190 -19.63 8.75 15.88
C LYS A 190 -20.24 9.41 17.13
N SER A 191 -21.07 8.68 17.86
CA SER A 191 -21.66 9.15 19.12
C SER A 191 -20.59 9.34 20.19
N ILE A 192 -19.68 8.36 20.35
CA ILE A 192 -18.56 8.46 21.31
C ILE A 192 -17.69 9.68 21.01
N GLN A 193 -17.35 9.92 19.74
CA GLN A 193 -16.59 11.11 19.35
C GLN A 193 -17.38 12.39 19.67
N ARG A 194 -18.57 12.55 19.11
CA ARG A 194 -19.35 13.79 19.23
C ARG A 194 -19.66 14.16 20.68
N ASP A 195 -20.07 13.17 21.49
CA ASP A 195 -20.67 13.41 22.79
C ASP A 195 -19.63 13.33 23.94
N HIS A 196 -18.50 12.62 23.76
CA HIS A 196 -17.51 12.39 24.83
C HIS A 196 -16.08 12.82 24.46
N PHE A 197 -15.71 12.79 23.18
CA PHE A 197 -14.34 13.07 22.73
C PHE A 197 -14.33 13.92 21.44
N PRO A 198 -14.91 15.14 21.45
CA PRO A 198 -15.15 15.93 20.23
C PRO A 198 -13.85 16.28 19.50
N GLY A 199 -12.74 16.39 20.24
CA GLY A 199 -11.41 16.64 19.69
C GLY A 199 -10.71 15.45 19.04
N GLN A 200 -11.17 14.22 19.31
CA GLN A 200 -10.51 13.02 18.82
C GLN A 200 -11.00 12.60 17.44
N ASN A 201 -10.13 11.97 16.66
CA ASN A 201 -10.55 11.33 15.42
C ASN A 201 -11.21 9.98 15.72
N ILE A 202 -12.35 9.68 15.10
CA ILE A 202 -13.04 8.37 15.17
C ILE A 202 -12.08 7.18 14.98
N ARG A 203 -11.15 7.29 14.02
CA ARG A 203 -10.14 6.26 13.75
C ARG A 203 -9.12 6.13 14.89
N SER A 204 -8.77 7.25 15.54
CA SER A 204 -7.90 7.26 16.73
C SER A 204 -8.58 6.51 17.87
N LEU A 205 -9.82 6.87 18.21
CA LEU A 205 -10.63 6.21 19.24
C LEU A 205 -10.76 4.70 18.98
N SER A 206 -11.12 4.34 17.75
CA SER A 206 -11.24 2.93 17.35
C SER A 206 -9.92 2.18 17.45
N ASN A 207 -8.81 2.76 17.01
CA ASN A 207 -7.50 2.11 17.10
C ASN A 207 -7.07 1.94 18.56
N THR A 208 -7.28 2.95 19.40
CA THR A 208 -6.94 2.91 20.82
C THR A 208 -7.73 1.83 21.54
N TYR A 209 -9.04 1.74 21.32
CA TYR A 209 -9.86 0.67 21.88
C TYR A 209 -9.45 -0.73 21.38
N GLN A 210 -9.15 -0.88 20.08
CA GLN A 210 -8.67 -2.16 19.57
C GLN A 210 -7.31 -2.54 20.18
N ASN A 211 -6.46 -1.57 20.46
CA ASN A 211 -5.19 -1.79 21.15
C ASN A 211 -5.39 -2.09 22.65
N SER A 212 -6.37 -1.48 23.32
CA SER A 212 -6.68 -1.80 24.72
C SER A 212 -7.26 -3.20 24.86
N LEU A 213 -8.20 -3.60 23.99
CA LEU A 213 -8.69 -4.98 23.94
C LEU A 213 -7.57 -5.99 23.70
N ARG A 214 -6.63 -5.69 22.78
CA ARG A 214 -5.45 -6.52 22.61
C ARG A 214 -4.63 -6.59 23.89
N THR A 215 -4.47 -5.48 24.60
CA THR A 215 -3.73 -5.44 25.86
C THR A 215 -4.38 -6.30 26.93
N GLU A 216 -5.69 -6.15 27.15
CA GLU A 216 -6.48 -6.89 28.15
C GLU A 216 -6.53 -8.39 27.88
N MET A 217 -6.61 -8.80 26.60
CA MET A 217 -6.55 -10.21 26.22
C MET A 217 -5.14 -10.83 26.38
N GLY A 218 -4.21 -10.12 27.03
CA GLY A 218 -2.80 -10.51 27.14
C GLY A 218 -2.05 -10.39 25.82
N HIS A 219 -2.68 -9.89 24.75
CA HIS A 219 -2.08 -9.68 23.43
C HIS A 219 -1.15 -8.46 23.35
N ALA A 220 -1.02 -7.65 24.41
CA ALA A 220 -0.13 -6.48 24.42
C ALA A 220 1.33 -6.85 24.16
N ASP A 221 1.84 -7.86 24.86
CA ASP A 221 3.23 -8.31 24.70
C ASP A 221 3.48 -8.97 23.33
N PHE A 222 2.43 -9.45 22.68
CA PHE A 222 2.53 -10.14 21.39
C PHE A 222 2.76 -9.21 20.20
N PHE A 223 2.39 -7.93 20.31
CA PHE A 223 2.47 -6.99 19.18
C PHE A 223 3.34 -5.75 19.42
N THR A 224 3.67 -5.41 20.66
CA THR A 224 4.34 -4.13 20.98
C THR A 224 5.87 -4.24 21.04
N LYS A 225 6.41 -5.37 21.49
CA LYS A 225 7.86 -5.62 21.45
C LYS A 225 8.20 -6.37 20.17
N ARG A 226 9.01 -5.76 19.31
CA ARG A 226 9.63 -6.42 18.16
C ARG A 226 10.60 -7.49 18.67
N LYS A 227 10.08 -8.66 19.01
CA LYS A 227 10.92 -9.84 19.29
C LYS A 227 11.44 -10.35 17.96
N ASP A 228 12.73 -10.62 17.87
CA ASP A 228 13.33 -11.23 16.69
C ASP A 228 12.72 -12.62 16.44
N TYR A 229 12.73 -13.06 15.17
CA TYR A 229 12.31 -14.40 14.82
C TYR A 229 13.45 -15.38 15.10
N THR A 230 13.12 -16.45 15.81
CA THR A 230 14.02 -17.58 16.04
C THR A 230 14.06 -18.49 14.82
N ALA A 231 15.13 -19.30 14.69
CA ALA A 231 15.24 -20.27 13.60
C ALA A 231 14.11 -21.33 13.65
N ALA A 232 13.61 -21.65 14.85
CA ALA A 232 12.46 -22.55 15.03
C ALA A 232 11.17 -21.92 14.50
N GLU A 233 10.90 -20.64 14.84
CA GLU A 233 9.75 -19.92 14.28
C GLU A 233 9.85 -19.82 12.75
N ASP A 234 11.04 -19.57 12.20
CA ASP A 234 11.24 -19.51 10.74
C ASP A 234 10.92 -20.84 10.05
N ALA A 235 11.39 -21.96 10.61
CA ALA A 235 11.08 -23.29 10.10
C ALA A 235 9.58 -23.60 10.20
N GLU A 236 8.95 -23.23 11.31
CA GLU A 236 7.51 -23.40 11.52
C GLU A 236 6.68 -22.56 10.55
N ILE A 237 7.07 -21.31 10.27
CA ILE A 237 6.41 -20.48 9.25
C ILE A 237 6.43 -21.18 7.89
N CYS A 238 7.58 -21.72 7.49
CA CYS A 238 7.70 -22.42 6.20
C CYS A 238 6.85 -23.69 6.16
N SER A 239 6.93 -24.56 7.16
CA SER A 239 6.12 -25.79 7.22
C SER A 239 4.62 -25.49 7.22
N LEU A 240 4.15 -24.56 8.08
CA LEU A 240 2.73 -24.20 8.14
C LEU A 240 2.22 -23.60 6.84
N ARG A 241 3.07 -22.88 6.09
CA ARG A 241 2.67 -22.25 4.83
C ARG A 241 2.74 -23.20 3.64
N GLU A 242 3.80 -23.99 3.53
CA GLU A 242 4.11 -24.75 2.32
C GLU A 242 3.50 -26.16 2.38
N GLU A 243 3.59 -26.81 3.54
CA GLU A 243 3.11 -28.18 3.72
C GLU A 243 1.64 -28.16 4.12
N ALA A 244 1.29 -27.41 5.16
CA ALA A 244 -0.08 -27.37 5.69
C ALA A 244 -1.01 -26.38 4.95
N ARG A 245 -0.46 -25.54 4.06
CA ARG A 245 -1.20 -24.55 3.26
C ARG A 245 -2.12 -23.64 4.10
N LEU A 246 -1.71 -23.31 5.32
CA LEU A 246 -2.52 -22.47 6.21
C LEU A 246 -2.53 -21.01 5.75
N GLU A 247 -3.64 -20.34 6.03
CA GLU A 247 -3.81 -18.90 5.84
C GLU A 247 -2.94 -18.11 6.83
N TRP A 248 -2.46 -16.93 6.42
CA TRP A 248 -1.56 -16.11 7.24
C TRP A 248 -2.10 -15.79 8.63
N ARG A 249 -3.42 -15.64 8.75
CA ARG A 249 -4.09 -15.37 10.03
C ARG A 249 -3.96 -16.53 11.00
N GLU A 250 -4.08 -17.76 10.50
CA GLU A 250 -3.96 -18.98 11.29
C GLU A 250 -2.51 -19.20 11.73
N ILE A 251 -1.56 -19.03 10.81
CA ILE A 251 -0.13 -19.10 11.12
C ILE A 251 0.24 -18.06 12.18
N ALA A 252 -0.25 -16.83 12.03
CA ALA A 252 -0.02 -15.75 12.98
C ALA A 252 -0.61 -16.02 14.36
N TYR A 253 -1.79 -16.63 14.43
CA TYR A 253 -2.41 -17.05 15.68
C TYR A 253 -1.56 -18.12 16.39
N ARG A 254 -1.07 -19.13 15.66
CA ARG A 254 -0.21 -20.19 16.21
C ARG A 254 1.11 -19.65 16.77
N LEU A 255 1.80 -18.83 15.99
CA LEU A 255 3.09 -18.23 16.37
C LEU A 255 2.93 -17.06 17.36
N ARG A 256 1.69 -16.65 17.62
CA ARG A 256 1.34 -15.46 18.39
C ARG A 256 2.10 -14.21 17.91
N ARG A 257 2.15 -14.02 16.60
CA ARG A 257 2.75 -12.86 15.93
C ARG A 257 1.69 -12.13 15.11
N SER A 258 2.00 -10.94 14.58
CA SER A 258 1.06 -10.27 13.66
C SER A 258 1.13 -10.93 12.28
N PHE A 259 -0.02 -11.08 11.63
CA PHE A 259 -0.08 -11.67 10.29
C PHE A 259 0.84 -10.94 9.31
N SER A 260 0.91 -9.60 9.37
CA SER A 260 1.80 -8.82 8.52
C SER A 260 3.27 -9.08 8.82
N ALA A 261 3.63 -9.29 10.10
CA ALA A 261 5.01 -9.61 10.46
C ALA A 261 5.40 -11.03 10.00
N VAL A 262 4.50 -12.00 10.14
CA VAL A 262 4.72 -13.39 9.69
C VAL A 262 4.86 -13.44 8.18
N GLU A 263 3.94 -12.80 7.46
CA GLU A 263 3.98 -12.71 6.00
C GLU A 263 5.27 -12.02 5.51
N SER A 264 5.62 -10.89 6.13
CA SER A 264 6.87 -10.18 5.81
C SER A 264 8.11 -11.04 6.10
N ARG A 265 8.09 -11.83 7.19
CA ARG A 265 9.19 -12.73 7.53
C ARG A 265 9.31 -13.87 6.54
N TYR A 266 8.22 -14.56 6.20
CA TYR A 266 8.21 -15.61 5.20
C TYR A 266 8.79 -15.15 3.86
N ARG A 267 8.38 -13.96 3.38
CA ARG A 267 8.93 -13.35 2.17
C ARG A 267 10.44 -13.12 2.22
N LYS A 268 11.02 -12.95 3.41
CA LYS A 268 12.48 -12.80 3.59
C LYS A 268 13.20 -14.15 3.69
N LEU A 269 12.52 -15.18 4.20
CA LEU A 269 13.08 -16.53 4.30
C LEU A 269 13.22 -17.19 2.93
N ARG A 270 12.35 -16.81 1.99
CA ARG A 270 12.42 -17.33 0.63
C ARG A 270 13.44 -16.57 -0.21
N SER A 271 14.12 -17.32 -1.07
CA SER A 271 15.04 -16.77 -2.07
C SER A 271 14.32 -15.70 -2.89
N PRO A 272 14.96 -14.59 -3.29
CA PRO A 272 14.36 -13.65 -4.23
C PRO A 272 13.81 -14.32 -5.50
N ALA A 273 14.43 -15.40 -5.97
CA ALA A 273 13.92 -16.20 -7.10
C ALA A 273 12.56 -16.85 -6.79
N ASP A 274 12.42 -17.38 -5.58
CA ASP A 274 11.18 -17.97 -5.07
C ASP A 274 10.11 -16.91 -4.78
N VAL A 275 10.49 -15.76 -4.24
CA VAL A 275 9.57 -14.65 -3.97
C VAL A 275 9.04 -14.06 -5.27
N VAL A 276 9.86 -14.01 -6.32
CA VAL A 276 9.40 -13.68 -7.66
C VAL A 276 8.40 -14.72 -8.14
N ASN A 277 8.63 -16.03 -7.92
CA ASN A 277 7.67 -17.09 -8.24
C ASN A 277 6.38 -17.06 -7.40
N ILE A 278 6.40 -16.62 -6.14
CA ILE A 278 5.18 -16.50 -5.31
C ILE A 278 4.38 -15.24 -5.64
N ASN A 279 5.07 -14.14 -5.99
CA ASN A 279 4.40 -12.93 -6.50
C ASN A 279 3.95 -13.09 -7.96
N ARG A 280 4.32 -14.19 -8.61
CA ARG A 280 3.84 -14.54 -9.92
C ARG A 280 2.49 -15.23 -9.78
N TYR A 281 1.48 -14.43 -10.09
CA TYR A 281 0.29 -14.84 -10.85
C TYR A 281 0.61 -15.65 -12.14
N GLN A 282 1.77 -16.31 -12.28
CA GLN A 282 2.10 -17.16 -13.43
C GLN A 282 1.43 -18.53 -13.29
N ASP A 283 1.35 -19.09 -12.09
CA ASP A 283 0.62 -20.35 -11.87
C ASP A 283 -0.91 -20.14 -11.84
N TYR A 284 -1.34 -18.89 -11.64
CA TYR A 284 -2.73 -18.44 -11.67
C TYR A 284 -3.04 -17.62 -12.94
N GLN A 285 -2.50 -18.01 -14.09
CA GLN A 285 -3.00 -17.48 -15.35
C GLN A 285 -4.38 -18.07 -15.60
N PRO A 286 -5.47 -17.27 -15.59
CA PRO A 286 -6.78 -17.79 -15.90
C PRO A 286 -6.78 -18.39 -17.29
N SER A 287 -7.49 -19.50 -17.43
CA SER A 287 -7.64 -20.14 -18.73
C SER A 287 -8.27 -19.16 -19.73
N LYS A 288 -8.03 -19.36 -21.03
CA LYS A 288 -8.67 -18.57 -22.09
C LYS A 288 -10.20 -18.52 -21.91
N GLN A 289 -10.79 -19.62 -21.43
CA GLN A 289 -12.20 -19.71 -21.13
C GLN A 289 -12.60 -18.82 -19.94
N GLN A 290 -11.86 -18.84 -18.83
CA GLN A 290 -12.11 -17.96 -17.68
C GLN A 290 -12.02 -16.48 -18.07
N ILE A 291 -11.06 -16.11 -18.94
CA ILE A 291 -10.95 -14.75 -19.47
C ILE A 291 -12.17 -14.37 -20.31
N ALA A 292 -12.63 -15.27 -21.19
CA ALA A 292 -13.84 -15.06 -21.97
C ALA A 292 -15.08 -14.91 -21.08
N ASP A 293 -15.17 -15.70 -20.00
CA ASP A 293 -16.25 -15.62 -19.03
C ASP A 293 -16.24 -14.29 -18.26
N ILE A 294 -15.07 -13.79 -17.86
CA ILE A 294 -14.93 -12.46 -17.24
C ILE A 294 -15.51 -11.37 -18.16
N VAL A 295 -15.15 -11.38 -19.45
CA VAL A 295 -15.66 -10.41 -20.43
C VAL A 295 -17.17 -10.57 -20.62
N ARG A 296 -17.66 -11.80 -20.78
CA ARG A 296 -19.09 -12.09 -20.95
C ARG A 296 -19.92 -11.62 -19.76
N LEU A 297 -19.48 -11.93 -18.54
CA LEU A 297 -20.17 -11.54 -17.30
C LEU A 297 -20.14 -10.02 -17.10
N ARG A 298 -19.08 -9.34 -17.55
CA ARG A 298 -18.98 -7.89 -17.46
C ARG A 298 -19.84 -7.18 -18.51
N ASP A 299 -19.68 -7.51 -19.78
CA ASP A 299 -20.30 -6.79 -20.90
C ASP A 299 -21.77 -7.11 -21.06
N LYS A 300 -22.14 -8.39 -20.98
CA LYS A 300 -23.53 -8.81 -21.24
C LYS A 300 -24.41 -8.74 -20.01
N LYS A 301 -23.86 -9.02 -18.83
CA LYS A 301 -24.63 -9.08 -17.57
C LYS A 301 -24.42 -7.87 -16.67
N GLY A 302 -23.48 -6.96 -16.99
CA GLY A 302 -23.22 -5.78 -16.17
C GLY A 302 -22.71 -6.09 -14.76
N LEU A 303 -22.22 -7.31 -14.49
CA LEU A 303 -21.82 -7.70 -13.14
C LEU A 303 -20.64 -6.88 -12.64
N SER A 304 -20.62 -6.57 -11.35
CA SER A 304 -19.46 -5.94 -10.71
C SER A 304 -18.29 -6.92 -10.69
N PHE A 305 -17.04 -6.42 -10.72
CA PHE A 305 -15.85 -7.28 -10.65
C PHE A 305 -15.81 -8.17 -9.38
N SER A 306 -16.46 -7.74 -8.30
CA SER A 306 -16.60 -8.57 -7.10
C SER A 306 -17.56 -9.73 -7.32
N ALA A 307 -18.70 -9.50 -7.98
CA ALA A 307 -19.65 -10.55 -8.31
C ALA A 307 -19.06 -11.52 -9.36
N ILE A 308 -18.28 -11.00 -10.31
CA ILE A 308 -17.55 -11.83 -11.28
C ILE A 308 -16.55 -12.74 -10.56
N SER A 309 -15.78 -12.21 -9.60
CA SER A 309 -14.87 -13.01 -8.77
C SER A 309 -15.58 -14.19 -8.13
N THR A 310 -16.70 -13.94 -7.44
CA THR A 310 -17.50 -15.02 -6.84
C THR A 310 -18.03 -16.00 -7.89
N ALA A 311 -18.50 -15.50 -9.04
CA ALA A 311 -19.07 -16.34 -10.10
C ALA A 311 -18.05 -17.28 -10.76
N ILE A 312 -16.76 -16.91 -10.79
CA ILE A 312 -15.69 -17.74 -11.35
C ILE A 312 -14.94 -18.55 -10.28
N GLY A 313 -15.55 -18.77 -9.12
CA GLY A 313 -15.01 -19.62 -8.05
C GLY A 313 -14.30 -18.89 -6.90
N GLY A 314 -14.24 -17.55 -6.93
CA GLY A 314 -13.64 -16.74 -5.87
C GLY A 314 -12.11 -16.79 -5.80
N GLU A 315 -11.47 -17.55 -6.69
CA GLU A 315 -10.01 -17.76 -6.73
C GLU A 315 -9.25 -16.47 -7.06
N TYR A 316 -9.88 -15.57 -7.82
CA TYR A 316 -9.26 -14.34 -8.30
C TYR A 316 -9.75 -13.13 -7.54
N SER A 317 -8.83 -12.28 -7.08
CA SER A 317 -9.19 -11.01 -6.46
C SER A 317 -9.94 -10.09 -7.43
N LYS A 318 -10.84 -9.25 -6.91
CA LYS A 318 -11.55 -8.21 -7.66
C LYS A 318 -10.60 -7.37 -8.53
N TRP A 319 -9.47 -6.96 -7.95
CA TRP A 319 -8.49 -6.10 -8.64
C TRP A 319 -7.84 -6.84 -9.82
N TYR A 320 -7.50 -8.11 -9.65
CA TYR A 320 -6.90 -8.92 -10.71
C TYR A 320 -7.87 -9.12 -11.88
N ILE A 321 -9.15 -9.41 -11.62
CA ILE A 321 -10.19 -9.52 -12.65
C ILE A 321 -10.36 -8.20 -13.41
N GLN A 322 -10.36 -7.07 -12.70
CA GLN A 322 -10.42 -5.76 -13.33
C GLN A 322 -9.23 -5.53 -14.27
N THR A 323 -8.01 -5.86 -13.84
CA THR A 323 -6.81 -5.75 -14.68
C THR A 323 -6.89 -6.64 -15.92
N LEU A 324 -7.34 -7.89 -15.78
CA LEU A 324 -7.51 -8.81 -16.91
C LEU A 324 -8.53 -8.29 -17.92
N TYR A 325 -9.69 -7.85 -17.44
CA TYR A 325 -10.73 -7.28 -18.28
C TYR A 325 -10.21 -6.05 -19.04
N SER A 326 -9.50 -5.13 -18.35
CA SER A 326 -8.91 -3.95 -18.99
C SER A 326 -7.88 -4.32 -20.06
N LYS A 327 -7.04 -5.35 -19.82
CA LYS A 327 -6.09 -5.85 -20.82
C LYS A 327 -6.81 -6.38 -22.06
N VAL A 328 -7.81 -7.23 -21.88
CA VAL A 328 -8.58 -7.79 -23.00
C VAL A 328 -9.31 -6.70 -23.77
N LYS A 329 -9.94 -5.76 -23.07
CA LYS A 329 -10.61 -4.62 -23.72
C LYS A 329 -9.63 -3.76 -24.51
N LYS A 330 -8.46 -3.46 -23.93
CA LYS A 330 -7.40 -2.73 -24.64
C LYS A 330 -7.01 -3.47 -25.92
N SER A 331 -6.77 -4.78 -25.85
CA SER A 331 -6.44 -5.59 -27.03
C SER A 331 -7.58 -5.68 -28.05
N GLN A 332 -8.85 -5.62 -27.63
CA GLN A 332 -10.01 -5.60 -28.53
C GLN A 332 -10.22 -4.23 -29.21
N THR A 333 -9.89 -3.14 -28.52
CA THR A 333 -10.06 -1.78 -29.05
C THR A 333 -8.85 -1.29 -29.85
N MET A 334 -7.72 -1.97 -29.73
CA MET A 334 -6.53 -1.64 -30.51
C MET A 334 -6.74 -2.03 -31.96
N THR A 335 -6.56 -1.05 -32.85
CA THR A 335 -6.60 -1.26 -34.30
C THR A 335 -5.38 -2.10 -34.73
N ALA A 336 -5.40 -2.66 -35.95
CA ALA A 336 -4.23 -3.36 -36.50
C ALA A 336 -2.98 -2.45 -36.54
N THR A 337 -3.17 -1.15 -36.71
CA THR A 337 -2.11 -0.13 -36.63
C THR A 337 -1.57 0.01 -35.21
N ASP A 338 -2.43 -0.03 -34.19
CA ASP A 338 -2.01 0.02 -32.78
C ASP A 338 -1.33 -1.30 -32.34
N GLN A 339 -1.78 -2.45 -32.87
CA GLN A 339 -1.13 -3.75 -32.62
C GLN A 339 0.29 -3.76 -33.18
N ALA A 340 0.50 -3.27 -34.41
CA ALA A 340 1.85 -3.09 -34.97
C ALA A 340 2.70 -2.10 -34.14
N ALA A 341 2.09 -1.10 -33.51
CA ALA A 341 2.78 -0.17 -32.60
C ALA A 341 3.03 -0.73 -31.18
N GLU A 342 2.29 -1.74 -30.73
CA GLU A 342 2.51 -2.45 -29.45
C GLU A 342 3.49 -3.61 -29.60
N GLU A 343 3.55 -4.24 -30.78
CA GLU A 343 4.69 -5.06 -31.24
C GLU A 343 5.90 -4.22 -31.65
N GLY A 344 5.80 -2.89 -31.51
CA GLY A 344 6.94 -1.98 -31.62
C GLY A 344 8.10 -2.41 -30.74
N PRO A 345 9.34 -2.03 -31.10
CA PRO A 345 10.56 -2.48 -30.46
C PRO A 345 10.42 -2.46 -28.94
N ASP A 346 10.68 -3.62 -28.32
CA ASP A 346 10.43 -3.91 -26.92
C ASP A 346 10.78 -2.69 -26.06
N ARG A 347 9.77 -2.06 -25.45
CA ARG A 347 9.92 -0.78 -24.71
C ARG A 347 10.91 -0.90 -23.54
N TYR A 348 11.36 -2.11 -23.24
CA TYR A 348 12.33 -2.45 -22.20
C TYR A 348 13.70 -2.89 -22.72
N LEU A 349 14.04 -2.63 -24.00
CA LEU A 349 15.40 -2.86 -24.45
C LEU A 349 16.40 -2.11 -23.55
N PRO A 350 17.51 -2.74 -23.14
CA PRO A 350 18.59 -2.04 -22.45
C PRO A 350 19.06 -0.85 -23.29
N TRP A 351 19.35 0.29 -22.67
CA TRP A 351 19.98 1.43 -23.36
C TRP A 351 21.39 1.03 -23.81
N THR A 352 21.71 1.26 -25.08
CA THR A 352 23.06 1.03 -25.60
C THR A 352 23.94 2.26 -25.42
N THR A 353 25.26 2.08 -25.49
CA THR A 353 26.22 3.20 -25.45
C THR A 353 26.01 4.15 -26.62
N GLU A 354 25.64 3.63 -27.81
CA GLU A 354 25.35 4.43 -29.01
C GLU A 354 24.09 5.28 -28.84
N GLU A 355 23.05 4.72 -28.22
CA GLU A 355 21.85 5.49 -27.90
C GLU A 355 22.16 6.60 -26.88
N ASP A 356 22.97 6.32 -25.86
CA ASP A 356 23.38 7.29 -24.84
C ASP A 356 24.20 8.45 -25.43
N THR A 357 25.18 8.15 -26.29
CA THR A 357 25.98 9.19 -26.97
C THR A 357 25.10 10.01 -27.90
N LYS A 358 24.16 9.37 -28.60
CA LYS A 358 23.23 10.05 -29.50
C LYS A 358 22.32 11.03 -28.75
N ILE A 359 21.67 10.61 -27.67
CA ILE A 359 20.76 11.52 -26.93
C ILE A 359 21.50 12.69 -26.28
N LYS A 360 22.75 12.50 -25.82
CA LYS A 360 23.60 13.59 -25.31
C LYS A 360 23.90 14.61 -26.40
N HIS A 361 24.33 14.14 -27.57
CA HIS A 361 24.63 15.01 -28.69
C HIS A 361 23.41 15.83 -29.12
N LEU A 362 22.23 15.20 -29.16
CA LEU A 362 20.98 15.91 -29.48
C LEU A 362 20.62 16.94 -28.39
N GLU A 363 20.94 16.67 -27.12
CA GLU A 363 20.70 17.60 -26.00
C GLU A 363 21.64 18.81 -26.08
N GLU A 364 22.92 18.59 -26.42
CA GLU A 364 23.91 19.64 -26.67
C GLU A 364 23.53 20.53 -27.86
N GLN A 365 22.85 19.96 -28.86
CA GLN A 365 22.28 20.70 -30.00
C GLN A 365 21.01 21.50 -29.63
N GLY A 366 20.51 21.38 -28.40
CA GLY A 366 19.32 22.09 -27.93
C GLY A 366 18.02 21.56 -28.50
N MET A 367 17.99 20.32 -29.03
CA MET A 367 16.75 19.72 -29.52
C MET A 367 15.76 19.48 -28.38
N SER A 368 14.47 19.60 -28.69
CA SER A 368 13.42 19.20 -27.76
C SER A 368 13.36 17.68 -27.63
N LEU A 369 12.85 17.18 -26.50
CA LEU A 369 12.72 15.73 -26.26
C LEU A 369 11.84 15.05 -27.33
N THR A 370 10.83 15.75 -27.85
CA THR A 370 9.94 15.25 -28.91
C THR A 370 10.69 15.10 -30.24
N GLU A 371 11.61 16.01 -30.56
CA GLU A 371 12.48 15.88 -31.73
C GLU A 371 13.49 14.74 -31.55
N MET A 372 14.05 14.58 -30.35
CA MET A 372 14.97 13.48 -30.03
C MET A 372 14.34 12.09 -30.25
N GLU A 373 13.05 11.93 -29.95
CA GLU A 373 12.32 10.67 -30.18
C GLU A 373 12.34 10.24 -31.65
N SER A 374 12.26 11.21 -32.58
CA SER A 374 12.38 10.91 -34.01
C SER A 374 13.77 10.40 -34.41
N HIS A 375 14.81 10.74 -33.64
CA HIS A 375 16.18 10.30 -33.86
C HIS A 375 16.56 9.00 -33.14
N VAL A 376 15.77 8.54 -32.15
CA VAL A 376 16.06 7.33 -31.38
C VAL A 376 14.86 6.38 -31.46
N PRO A 377 14.68 5.67 -32.59
CA PRO A 377 13.50 4.85 -32.83
C PRO A 377 13.36 3.77 -31.76
N GLY A 378 12.15 3.63 -31.22
CA GLY A 378 11.84 2.69 -30.13
C GLY A 378 12.01 3.24 -28.73
N ARG A 379 12.44 4.50 -28.57
CA ARG A 379 12.48 5.19 -27.28
C ARG A 379 11.46 6.32 -27.25
N THR A 380 10.60 6.29 -26.24
CA THR A 380 9.62 7.37 -26.00
C THR A 380 10.31 8.62 -25.45
N GLU A 381 9.73 9.81 -25.69
CA GLU A 381 10.15 11.08 -25.07
C GLU A 381 10.45 10.94 -23.57
N GLN A 382 9.55 10.28 -22.83
CA GLN A 382 9.68 10.10 -21.39
C GLN A 382 10.86 9.17 -21.03
N SER A 383 11.12 8.14 -21.85
CA SER A 383 12.27 7.25 -21.68
C SER A 383 13.58 8.01 -21.89
N ILE A 384 13.66 8.82 -22.95
CA ILE A 384 14.81 9.68 -23.27
C ILE A 384 15.05 10.66 -22.11
N LYS A 385 14.01 11.36 -21.65
CA LYS A 385 14.09 12.29 -20.52
C LYS A 385 14.65 11.64 -19.25
N PHE A 386 14.13 10.47 -18.88
CA PHE A 386 14.64 9.77 -17.71
C PHE A 386 16.09 9.31 -17.90
N ARG A 387 16.47 8.89 -19.11
CA ARG A 387 17.83 8.48 -19.40
C ARG A 387 18.80 9.66 -19.35
N LEU A 388 18.48 10.80 -19.95
CA LEU A 388 19.25 12.04 -19.87
C LEU A 388 19.43 12.49 -18.41
N GLN A 389 18.35 12.55 -17.62
CA GLN A 389 18.45 12.87 -16.19
C GLN A 389 19.38 11.92 -15.43
N LEU A 390 19.41 10.64 -15.83
CA LEU A 390 20.28 9.65 -15.24
C LEU A 390 21.75 9.88 -15.69
N LEU A 391 21.99 10.20 -16.97
CA LEU A 391 23.30 10.54 -17.54
C LEU A 391 23.88 11.79 -16.87
N MET A 392 23.06 12.82 -16.64
CA MET A 392 23.47 14.04 -15.96
C MET A 392 23.82 13.82 -14.48
N ARG A 393 23.11 12.92 -13.78
CA ARG A 393 23.34 12.65 -12.35
C ARG A 393 24.56 11.77 -12.09
N VAL A 394 24.87 10.87 -13.00
CA VAL A 394 25.88 9.83 -12.80
C VAL A 394 27.12 10.06 -13.68
N GLY A 395 27.05 10.98 -14.64
CA GLY A 395 28.12 11.24 -15.62
C GLY A 395 28.13 10.20 -16.76
N ASP A 396 29.21 10.21 -17.53
CA ASP A 396 29.47 9.23 -18.61
C ASP A 396 29.56 7.78 -18.10
N ASP A 397 29.78 7.59 -16.80
CA ASP A 397 29.91 6.29 -16.15
C ASP A 397 28.57 5.55 -15.93
N LEU A 398 27.53 5.90 -16.68
CA LEU A 398 26.20 5.39 -16.41
C LEU A 398 25.98 3.90 -16.72
N HIS A 399 26.72 3.39 -17.71
CA HIS A 399 26.75 1.97 -18.05
C HIS A 399 27.32 1.13 -16.92
N THR A 400 28.04 1.77 -16.02
CA THR A 400 28.85 1.07 -15.05
C THR A 400 27.99 0.76 -13.80
N HIS A 401 27.12 1.65 -13.31
CA HIS A 401 26.49 1.44 -11.99
C HIS A 401 25.50 0.26 -11.85
N ARG A 402 24.92 -0.27 -12.94
CA ARG A 402 23.86 -1.31 -12.83
C ARG A 402 24.35 -2.71 -13.17
N TRP A 403 25.30 -2.85 -14.09
CA TRP A 403 25.77 -4.14 -14.59
C TRP A 403 27.29 -4.18 -14.48
N TYR A 404 27.80 -5.22 -13.82
CA TYR A 404 29.23 -5.49 -13.80
C TYR A 404 29.59 -6.21 -15.08
N SER A 405 30.65 -5.76 -15.76
CA SER A 405 31.18 -6.50 -16.89
C SER A 405 31.79 -7.83 -16.42
N PRO A 406 31.92 -8.85 -17.30
CA PRO A 406 32.61 -10.09 -16.96
C PRO A 406 34.05 -9.87 -16.47
N GLU A 407 34.73 -8.85 -16.98
CA GLU A 407 36.08 -8.46 -16.60
C GLU A 407 36.10 -7.82 -15.21
N GLU A 408 35.11 -6.96 -14.91
CA GLU A 408 34.93 -6.41 -13.57
C GLU A 408 34.64 -7.52 -12.55
N ASP A 409 33.80 -8.51 -12.90
CA ASP A 409 33.52 -9.65 -12.02
C ASP A 409 34.79 -10.46 -11.72
N LYS A 410 35.59 -10.76 -12.75
CA LYS A 410 36.90 -11.43 -12.57
C LYS A 410 37.82 -10.62 -11.67
N ARG A 411 37.90 -9.30 -11.88
CA ARG A 411 38.73 -8.40 -11.08
C ARG A 411 38.26 -8.34 -9.62
N ILE A 412 36.95 -8.31 -9.37
CA ILE A 412 36.37 -8.31 -8.03
C ILE A 412 36.70 -9.61 -7.28
N ILE A 413 36.59 -10.77 -7.95
CA ILE A 413 36.94 -12.08 -7.38
C ILE A 413 38.44 -12.12 -7.06
N GLN A 414 39.28 -11.81 -8.04
CA GLN A 414 40.74 -11.85 -7.91
C GLN A 414 41.23 -10.94 -6.77
N MET A 415 40.84 -9.66 -6.75
CA MET A 415 41.31 -8.74 -5.71
C MET A 415 40.80 -9.11 -4.32
N HIS A 416 39.64 -9.77 -4.22
CA HIS A 416 39.16 -10.27 -2.93
C HIS A 416 39.97 -11.47 -2.45
N GLU A 417 40.33 -12.39 -3.34
CA GLU A 417 41.22 -13.54 -3.03
C GLU A 417 42.63 -13.09 -2.63
N GLU A 418 43.13 -12.00 -3.22
CA GLU A 418 44.39 -11.33 -2.81
C GLU A 418 44.29 -10.61 -1.45
N GLY A 419 43.12 -10.65 -0.78
CA GLY A 419 42.91 -10.01 0.52
C GLY A 419 42.81 -8.49 0.47
N LYS A 420 42.57 -7.88 -0.70
CA LYS A 420 42.39 -6.43 -0.82
C LYS A 420 41.13 -5.99 -0.07
N THR A 421 41.18 -4.79 0.50
CA THR A 421 40.00 -4.22 1.17
C THR A 421 38.91 -3.87 0.15
N TRP A 422 37.64 -3.97 0.54
CA TRP A 422 36.51 -3.59 -0.32
C TRP A 422 36.62 -2.18 -0.92
N ARG A 423 37.27 -1.24 -0.22
CA ARG A 423 37.52 0.11 -0.73
C ARG A 423 38.52 0.09 -1.89
N ALA A 424 39.59 -0.70 -1.80
CA ALA A 424 40.56 -0.83 -2.88
C ALA A 424 39.96 -1.51 -4.12
N ILE A 425 39.12 -2.54 -3.91
CA ILE A 425 38.40 -3.21 -5.00
C ILE A 425 37.42 -2.24 -5.67
N ALA A 426 36.68 -1.47 -4.85
CA ALA A 426 35.75 -0.45 -5.32
C ALA A 426 36.44 0.64 -6.16
N GLU A 427 37.59 1.12 -5.71
CA GLU A 427 38.40 2.09 -6.45
C GLU A 427 38.88 1.52 -7.80
N ALA A 428 39.42 0.29 -7.79
CA ALA A 428 39.92 -0.37 -9.00
C ALA A 428 38.82 -0.68 -10.03
N CYS A 429 37.58 -0.87 -9.57
CA CYS A 429 36.42 -1.07 -10.43
C CYS A 429 35.66 0.24 -10.73
N LYS A 430 36.08 1.40 -10.17
CA LYS A 430 35.33 2.67 -10.23
C LYS A 430 33.85 2.49 -9.84
N ARG A 431 33.62 1.79 -8.73
CA ARG A 431 32.30 1.36 -8.25
C ARG A 431 32.08 1.77 -6.79
N PRO A 432 30.82 1.99 -6.36
CA PRO A 432 30.53 2.14 -4.94
C PRO A 432 30.88 0.86 -4.17
N VAL A 433 31.52 1.02 -3.00
CA VAL A 433 31.92 -0.10 -2.11
C VAL A 433 30.77 -1.07 -1.83
N VAL A 434 29.57 -0.54 -1.57
CA VAL A 434 28.36 -1.34 -1.31
C VAL A 434 27.98 -2.17 -2.53
N GLY A 435 28.11 -1.60 -3.73
CA GLY A 435 27.84 -2.31 -4.99
C GLY A 435 28.78 -3.49 -5.17
N VAL A 436 30.09 -3.28 -5.02
CA VAL A 436 31.11 -4.31 -5.23
C VAL A 436 30.92 -5.47 -4.25
N ARG A 437 30.65 -5.15 -2.98
CA ARG A 437 30.38 -6.16 -1.95
C ARG A 437 29.13 -6.99 -2.27
N LEU A 438 28.05 -6.34 -2.71
CA LEU A 438 26.83 -7.03 -3.12
C LEU A 438 27.06 -7.90 -4.37
N ARG A 439 27.88 -7.45 -5.31
CA ARG A 439 28.22 -8.21 -6.51
C ARG A 439 29.04 -9.44 -6.17
N TYR A 440 30.12 -9.29 -5.39
CA TYR A 440 30.92 -10.43 -4.94
C TYR A 440 30.06 -11.46 -4.20
N SER A 441 29.16 -11.03 -3.31
CA SER A 441 28.23 -11.93 -2.61
C SER A 441 27.34 -12.75 -3.56
N ARG A 442 27.03 -12.23 -4.76
CA ARG A 442 26.27 -12.97 -5.78
C ARG A 442 27.17 -13.91 -6.57
N LEU A 443 28.39 -13.48 -6.90
CA LEU A 443 29.38 -14.28 -7.63
C LEU A 443 29.87 -15.49 -6.81
N ALA A 444 30.12 -15.28 -5.52
CA ALA A 444 30.63 -16.31 -4.61
C ALA A 444 29.54 -17.33 -4.19
N GLY A 445 28.30 -17.14 -4.63
CA GLY A 445 27.16 -17.98 -4.30
C GLY A 445 26.73 -17.91 -2.82
N PRO A 446 25.58 -18.53 -2.49
CA PRO A 446 25.01 -18.48 -1.14
C PRO A 446 25.87 -19.16 -0.05
N ASN A 447 26.86 -19.97 -0.43
CA ASN A 447 27.71 -20.71 0.51
C ASN A 447 28.93 -19.90 1.01
N ALA A 448 29.41 -18.91 0.26
CA ALA A 448 30.64 -18.20 0.62
C ALA A 448 30.47 -17.16 1.75
N VAL A 449 29.28 -16.60 1.94
CA VAL A 449 29.06 -15.49 2.90
C VAL A 449 28.97 -15.97 4.36
N LYS A 450 28.83 -17.28 4.61
CA LYS A 450 28.72 -17.84 5.97
C LYS A 450 30.06 -18.05 6.68
N GLY A 451 31.18 -17.93 5.96
CA GLY A 451 32.50 -17.88 6.59
C GLY A 451 32.71 -16.50 7.21
N LYS A 452 32.48 -16.36 8.53
CA LYS A 452 33.02 -15.22 9.27
C LYS A 452 34.54 -15.24 9.11
N ALA A 453 35.06 -14.47 8.16
CA ALA A 453 36.49 -14.21 8.06
C ALA A 453 36.93 -13.60 9.40
N GLY A 454 37.71 -14.36 10.16
CA GLY A 454 38.44 -13.86 11.31
C GLY A 454 39.21 -12.63 10.84
N ARG A 455 38.91 -11.48 11.43
CA ARG A 455 39.59 -10.22 11.12
C ARG A 455 41.09 -10.47 11.37
N PRO A 456 41.98 -10.35 10.36
CA PRO A 456 43.41 -10.48 10.62
C PRO A 456 43.78 -9.41 11.64
N LYS A 457 44.28 -9.82 12.80
CA LYS A 457 44.81 -8.89 13.80
C LYS A 457 46.00 -8.21 13.12
N SER A 458 45.95 -6.89 13.02
CA SER A 458 47.12 -6.10 12.66
C SER A 458 48.20 -6.36 13.70
N SER A 459 49.26 -7.07 13.30
CA SER A 459 50.52 -7.07 14.04
C SER A 459 51.10 -5.66 13.97
N ALA A 460 51.24 -5.02 15.12
CA ALA A 460 51.98 -3.78 15.32
C ALA A 460 53.48 -4.07 15.30
#